data_AF-C7G953-F1
#
_entry.id   AF-C7G953-F1
#
_cell.length_a   1.000
_cell.length_b   1.000
_cell.length_c   1.000
_cell.angle_alpha   90.00
_cell.angle_beta   90.00
_cell.angle_gamma   90.00
#
_symmetry.space_group_name_H-M   'P 1'
#
loop_
_entity.id
_entity.type
_entity.pdbx_description
1 polymer ?
#
loop_
_entity_poly.entity_id
_entity_poly.type
_entity_poly.pdbx_seq_one_letter_code
_entity_poly.pdbx_strand_id
1 'polypeptide(L)' 'MAVEIKDGKKILVTPVSAEDLKDIHIGDIVYLTGDITTCRDVAHRRVVEEGREIPVDVRDAAILHAGPIIRPLGD' A
#
# COMPACT_ATOMS: atom_id res chain seq x y z
N MET A 1 2.40 5.09 -15.98
CA MET A 1 3.34 5.55 -14.94
C MET A 1 2.51 6.18 -13.85
N ALA A 2 2.65 5.69 -12.63
CA ALA A 2 1.89 6.11 -11.47
C ALA A 2 2.67 7.13 -10.60
N VAL A 3 3.69 7.77 -11.19
CA VAL A 3 4.54 8.78 -10.54
C VAL A 3 4.16 10.16 -11.04
N GLU A 4 3.78 11.05 -10.13
CA GLU A 4 3.53 12.46 -10.39
C GLU A 4 4.56 13.34 -9.66
N ILE A 5 4.99 14.43 -10.29
CA ILE A 5 5.81 15.46 -9.65
C ILE A 5 4.96 16.69 -9.45
N LYS A 6 4.74 17.08 -8.19
CA LYS A 6 3.95 18.27 -7.84
C LYS A 6 4.66 19.07 -6.76
N ASP A 7 4.91 20.35 -7.01
CA ASP A 7 5.63 21.26 -6.09
C ASP A 7 6.99 20.69 -5.62
N GLY A 8 7.71 20.01 -6.52
CA GLY A 8 8.99 19.35 -6.22
C GLY A 8 8.88 18.04 -5.42
N LYS A 9 7.67 17.54 -5.16
CA LYS A 9 7.42 16.30 -4.43
C LYS A 9 7.14 15.16 -5.39
N LYS A 10 7.74 13.99 -5.13
CA LYS A 10 7.45 12.73 -5.82
C LYS A 10 6.23 12.08 -5.18
N ILE A 11 5.15 11.91 -5.95
CA ILE A 11 3.89 11.32 -5.51
C ILE A 11 3.70 10.00 -6.27
N LEU A 12 3.56 8.90 -5.54
CA LEU A 12 3.14 7.60 -6.04
C LEU A 12 1.63 7.47 -5.91
N VAL A 13 0.97 7.06 -6.99
CA VAL A 13 -0.46 6.77 -7.02
C VAL A 13 -0.65 5.26 -7.05
N THR A 14 -1.46 4.69 -6.16
CA THR A 14 -1.74 3.24 -6.17
C THR A 14 -2.78 2.88 -7.25
N PRO A 15 -2.69 1.70 -7.90
CA PRO A 15 -1.69 0.64 -7.72
C PRO A 15 -0.31 1.00 -8.30
N VAL A 16 0.77 0.52 -7.67
CA VAL A 16 2.15 0.88 -8.00
C VAL A 16 2.86 -0.31 -8.63
N SER A 17 3.42 -0.12 -9.82
CA SER A 17 4.18 -1.17 -10.50
C SER A 17 5.66 -1.17 -10.11
N ALA A 18 6.36 -2.28 -10.36
CA ALA A 18 7.81 -2.34 -10.18
C ALA A 18 8.56 -1.29 -11.02
N GLU A 19 8.02 -0.87 -12.16
CA GLU A 19 8.61 0.19 -13.01
C GLU A 19 8.56 1.54 -12.30
N ASP A 20 7.45 1.85 -11.62
CA ASP A 20 7.26 3.13 -10.92
C ASP A 20 8.23 3.27 -9.73
N LEU A 21 8.75 2.16 -9.21
CA LEU A 21 9.69 2.11 -8.08
C LEU A 21 11.16 2.21 -8.49
N LYS A 22 11.51 2.02 -9.78
CA LYS A 22 12.91 1.92 -10.23
C LYS A 22 13.76 3.14 -9.93
N ASP A 23 13.14 4.32 -9.92
CA ASP A 23 13.80 5.60 -9.72
C ASP A 23 13.68 6.10 -8.26
N ILE A 24 13.29 5.23 -7.33
CA ILE A 24 13.24 5.56 -5.90
C ILE A 24 14.53 5.12 -5.25
N HIS A 25 15.17 6.07 -4.56
CA HIS A 25 16.46 5.86 -3.92
C HIS A 25 16.33 6.04 -2.41
N ILE A 26 17.27 5.43 -1.67
CA ILE A 26 17.37 5.59 -0.23
C ILE A 26 17.56 7.07 0.10
N GLY A 27 16.70 7.61 0.97
CA GLY A 27 16.70 9.01 1.37
C GLY A 27 15.68 9.88 0.62
N ASP A 28 15.05 9.36 -0.43
CA ASP A 28 13.98 10.08 -1.13
C ASP A 28 12.77 10.29 -0.21
N ILE A 29 12.19 11.49 -0.28
CA ILE A 29 10.89 11.77 0.31
C ILE A 29 9.83 11.47 -0.74
N VAL A 30 9.00 10.49 -0.45
CA VAL A 30 7.93 10.04 -1.35
C VAL A 30 6.59 10.20 -0.65
N TYR A 31 5.61 10.69 -1.40
CA TYR A 31 4.22 10.74 -0.97
C TYR A 31 3.46 9.61 -1.64
N LEU A 32 2.51 9.00 -0.94
CA LEU A 32 1.64 7.97 -1.49
C LEU A 32 0.20 8.48 -1.52
N THR A 33 -0.50 8.27 -2.61
CA THR A 33 -1.90 8.69 -2.83
C THR A 33 -2.68 7.53 -3.43
N GLY A 34 -3.96 7.42 -3.06
CA GLY A 34 -4.83 6.31 -3.49
C GLY A 34 -5.12 5.36 -2.34
N ASP A 35 -5.57 4.15 -2.68
CA ASP A 35 -5.99 3.14 -1.72
C ASP A 35 -4.80 2.40 -1.13
N ILE A 36 -4.87 2.15 0.18
CA ILE A 36 -3.90 1.37 0.94
C ILE A 36 -4.64 0.36 1.81
N THR A 37 -4.09 -0.85 1.93
CA THR A 37 -4.64 -1.89 2.79
C THR A 37 -3.77 -2.09 4.01
N THR A 38 -4.35 -2.04 5.20
CA THR A 38 -3.61 -2.40 6.42
C THR A 38 -3.53 -3.91 6.57
N CYS A 39 -2.33 -4.47 6.66
CA CYS A 39 -2.12 -5.91 6.78
C CYS A 39 -0.88 -6.18 7.64
N ARG A 40 -1.00 -7.11 8.60
CA ARG A 40 0.06 -7.51 9.55
C ARG A 40 0.09 -9.03 9.72
N ASP A 41 0.65 -9.51 10.80
CA ASP A 41 0.93 -10.90 11.18
C ASP A 41 -0.18 -11.89 10.77
N VAL A 42 -1.40 -11.71 11.29
CA VAL A 42 -2.51 -12.67 11.10
C VAL A 42 -2.97 -12.74 9.64
N ALA A 43 -2.96 -11.61 8.94
CA ALA A 43 -3.38 -11.56 7.54
C ALA A 43 -2.33 -12.21 6.61
N HIS A 44 -1.03 -12.03 6.89
CA HIS A 44 0.03 -12.75 6.18
C HIS A 44 -0.07 -14.26 6.42
N ARG A 45 -0.27 -14.69 7.69
CA ARG A 45 -0.43 -16.10 8.03
C ARG A 45 -1.59 -16.77 7.28
N ARG A 46 -2.74 -16.08 7.24
CA ARG A 46 -3.94 -16.54 6.53
C ARG A 46 -3.66 -16.86 5.06
N VAL A 47 -2.91 -16.00 4.36
CA VAL A 47 -2.62 -16.19 2.93
C VAL A 47 -1.50 -17.20 2.71
N VAL A 48 -0.38 -17.04 3.42
CA VAL A 48 0.86 -17.78 3.15
C VAL A 48 0.84 -19.18 3.75
N GLU A 49 0.42 -19.32 5.01
CA GLU A 49 0.45 -20.60 5.72
C GLU A 49 -0.85 -21.37 5.54
N GLU A 50 -2.00 -20.69 5.64
CA GLU A 50 -3.31 -21.34 5.58
C GLU A 50 -3.84 -21.47 4.14
N GLY A 51 -3.24 -20.80 3.16
CA GLY A 51 -3.67 -20.82 1.75
C GLY A 51 -5.06 -20.23 1.52
N ARG A 52 -5.54 -19.36 2.43
CA ARG A 52 -6.89 -18.80 2.41
C ARG A 52 -6.90 -17.44 1.75
N GLU A 53 -7.94 -17.19 0.96
CA GLU A 53 -8.17 -15.88 0.36
C GLU A 53 -8.44 -14.80 1.42
N ILE A 54 -7.99 -13.59 1.11
CA ILE A 54 -8.31 -12.36 1.83
C ILE A 54 -9.44 -11.62 1.10
N PRO A 55 -10.26 -10.83 1.82
CA PRO A 55 -11.46 -10.22 1.24
C PRO A 55 -11.16 -9.06 0.26
N VAL A 56 -9.89 -8.75 0.00
CA VAL A 56 -9.43 -7.65 -0.84
C VAL A 56 -8.27 -8.15 -1.69
N ASP A 57 -8.29 -7.89 -2.99
CA ASP A 57 -7.14 -8.14 -3.86
C ASP A 57 -6.07 -7.07 -3.60
N VAL A 58 -4.89 -7.51 -3.20
CA VAL A 58 -3.75 -6.64 -2.87
C VAL A 58 -2.61 -6.76 -3.88
N ARG A 59 -2.81 -7.45 -5.01
CA ARG A 59 -1.82 -7.51 -6.08
C ARG A 59 -1.54 -6.10 -6.60
N ASP A 60 -0.26 -5.73 -6.63
CA ASP A 60 0.22 -4.39 -7.01
C ASP A 60 -0.34 -3.22 -6.18
N ALA A 61 -1.04 -3.53 -5.08
CA ALA A 61 -1.54 -2.54 -4.13
C ALA A 61 -0.48 -2.22 -3.07
N ALA A 62 -0.69 -1.12 -2.33
CA ALA A 62 0.15 -0.78 -1.20
C ALA A 62 -0.36 -1.44 0.09
N ILE A 63 0.51 -2.19 0.75
CA ILE A 63 0.28 -2.73 2.08
C ILE A 63 0.93 -1.83 3.13
N LEU A 64 0.12 -1.30 4.05
CA LEU A 64 0.60 -0.62 5.24
C LEU A 64 0.66 -1.61 6.40
N HIS A 65 1.86 -1.89 6.92
CA HIS A 65 2.04 -2.82 8.05
C HIS A 65 1.59 -2.21 9.40
N ALA A 66 0.29 -1.98 9.56
CA ALA A 66 -0.32 -1.26 10.68
C ALA A 66 -1.52 -2.00 11.30
N GLY A 67 -1.75 -1.74 12.59
CA GLY A 67 -2.93 -2.14 13.35
C GLY A 67 -3.66 -0.86 13.74
N PRO A 68 -4.58 -0.36 12.89
CA PRO A 68 -5.20 0.94 13.11
C PRO A 68 -6.22 0.90 14.25
N ILE A 69 -6.42 2.03 14.92
CA ILE A 69 -7.58 2.25 15.80
C ILE A 69 -8.69 2.83 14.92
N ILE A 70 -9.73 2.04 14.65
CA ILE A 70 -10.81 2.42 13.74
C ILE A 70 -11.99 2.94 14.52
N ARG A 71 -12.50 4.11 14.12
CA ARG A 71 -13.80 4.60 14.60
C ARG A 71 -14.90 3.84 13.85
N PRO A 72 -15.94 3.33 14.54
CA PRO A 72 -17.12 2.81 13.87
C PRO A 72 -17.73 3.89 12.97
N LEU A 73 -18.15 3.50 11.78
CA LEU A 73 -19.09 4.33 11.03
C LEU A 73 -20.40 4.28 11.82
N GLY A 74 -20.95 5.45 12.18
CA GLY A 74 -22.28 5.50 12.78
C GLY A 74 -23.32 4.94 11.81
N ASP A 75 -24.52 4.65 12.33
CA ASP A 75 -25.67 4.32 11.48
C ASP A 75 -25.98 5.46 10.48
#